data_AF-A0A847CN24-F1
#
_entry.id   AF-A0A847CN24-F1
#
_cell.length_a   1.000
_cell.length_b   1.000
_cell.length_c   1.000
_cell.angle_alpha   90.00
_cell.angle_beta   90.00
_cell.angle_gamma   90.00
#
_symmetry.space_group_name_H-M   'P 1'
#
loop_
_entity.id
_entity.type
_entity.pdbx_description
1 polymer ?
#
loop_
_entity_poly.entity_id
_entity_poly.type
_entity_poly.pdbx_seq_one_letter_code
_entity_poly.pdbx_strand_id
1 'polypeptide(L)'
;VLGVDRVTVVGHSFGGGIAMQFAYQFPERTERAVLVSTGGLGPQVTPLIRMLTLPGAGLVTRAITAKPIRPAVASGLRSLSQLPLMAVRDLDEAADVYEKLADPAQALAIRRLAKTVVDWRGQFVTMRDRAYLTKLMPVLVIWGHDDLVLPVDHSQNLPSMSTSEVHIFERSGHFPHKDHPEAFTKLLIDFCSEKAPAPYHRGKWRSLLRRGEQPVEINDIAEAAKKRSKPKRADYDVTATSASSSSAVS
;
A
#
# COMPACT_ATOMS: atom_id res chain seq x y z
N VAL A 1 -5.68 -17.25 26.41
CA VAL A 1 -5.58 -16.47 25.14
C VAL A 1 -5.65 -14.99 25.51
N LEU A 2 -4.96 -14.10 24.77
CA LEU A 2 -4.56 -12.72 25.14
C LEU A 2 -5.64 -11.72 25.65
N GLY A 3 -6.93 -12.09 25.73
CA GLY A 3 -7.99 -11.21 26.25
C GLY A 3 -8.35 -10.03 25.35
N VAL A 4 -8.02 -10.09 24.06
CA VAL A 4 -8.26 -9.01 23.09
C VAL A 4 -9.42 -9.38 22.16
N ASP A 5 -10.56 -8.73 22.39
CA ASP A 5 -11.78 -8.98 21.62
C ASP A 5 -11.89 -8.12 20.37
N ARG A 6 -11.27 -6.93 20.31
CA ARG A 6 -11.34 -6.06 19.14
C ARG A 6 -10.01 -5.35 18.93
N VAL A 7 -9.65 -5.11 17.67
CA VAL A 7 -8.34 -4.54 17.30
C VAL A 7 -8.45 -3.54 16.16
N THR A 8 -7.56 -2.55 16.17
CA THR A 8 -7.13 -1.87 14.95
C THR A 8 -6.20 -2.80 14.17
N VAL A 9 -6.51 -3.06 12.90
CA VAL A 9 -5.71 -3.96 12.06
C VAL A 9 -4.82 -3.12 11.16
N VAL A 10 -3.52 -3.34 11.26
CA VAL A 10 -2.51 -2.66 10.43
C VAL A 10 -1.90 -3.67 9.47
N GLY A 11 -1.85 -3.34 8.18
CA GLY A 11 -1.28 -4.21 7.16
C GLY A 11 -0.40 -3.42 6.20
N HIS A 12 0.83 -3.91 5.99
CA HIS A 12 1.77 -3.35 5.02
C HIS A 12 1.83 -4.20 3.75
N SER A 13 1.89 -3.56 2.58
CA SER A 13 2.06 -4.25 1.30
C SER A 13 0.98 -5.32 1.09
N PHE A 14 1.37 -6.57 0.79
CA PHE A 14 0.45 -7.70 0.74
C PHE A 14 -0.40 -7.86 2.01
N GLY A 15 0.17 -7.57 3.18
CA GLY A 15 -0.51 -7.59 4.47
C GLY A 15 -1.68 -6.59 4.57
N GLY A 16 -1.68 -5.50 3.80
CA GLY A 16 -2.83 -4.59 3.73
C GLY A 16 -4.05 -5.24 3.06
N GLY A 17 -3.82 -6.06 2.01
CA GLY A 17 -4.85 -6.92 1.43
C GLY A 17 -5.40 -7.92 2.45
N ILE A 18 -4.53 -8.55 3.24
CA ILE A 18 -4.95 -9.44 4.35
C ILE A 18 -5.74 -8.67 5.40
N ALA A 19 -5.30 -7.48 5.80
CA ALA A 19 -5.96 -6.65 6.80
C ALA A 19 -7.39 -6.31 6.37
N MET A 20 -7.58 -5.96 5.10
CA MET A 20 -8.90 -5.73 4.53
C MET A 20 -9.74 -7.01 4.45
N GLN A 21 -9.11 -8.14 4.11
CA GLN A 21 -9.81 -9.42 4.11
C GLN A 21 -10.31 -9.77 5.52
N PHE A 22 -9.47 -9.59 6.53
CA PHE A 22 -9.84 -9.76 7.92
C PHE A 22 -10.98 -8.82 8.33
N ALA A 23 -10.88 -7.53 7.98
CA ALA A 23 -11.87 -6.52 8.32
C ALA A 23 -13.27 -6.81 7.77
N TYR A 24 -13.38 -7.41 6.56
CA TYR A 24 -14.70 -7.78 6.04
C TYR A 24 -15.25 -9.09 6.62
N GLN A 25 -14.36 -10.05 6.95
CA GLN A 25 -14.76 -11.37 7.46
C GLN A 25 -15.14 -11.32 8.93
N PHE A 26 -14.44 -10.48 9.69
CA PHE A 26 -14.57 -10.36 11.14
C PHE A 26 -14.82 -8.90 11.56
N PRO A 27 -15.84 -8.22 10.99
CA PRO A 27 -16.13 -6.82 11.30
C PRO A 27 -16.43 -6.57 12.78
N GLU A 28 -16.95 -7.57 13.50
CA GLU A 28 -17.15 -7.52 14.94
C GLU A 28 -15.84 -7.46 15.74
N ARG A 29 -14.73 -7.92 15.15
CA ARG A 29 -13.38 -7.93 15.74
C ARG A 29 -12.51 -6.76 15.28
N THR A 30 -12.98 -5.97 14.32
CA THR A 30 -12.21 -4.87 13.73
C THR A 30 -12.75 -3.52 14.22
N GLU A 31 -11.85 -2.69 14.72
CA GLU A 31 -12.16 -1.32 15.13
C GLU A 31 -11.88 -0.31 14.03
N ARG A 32 -10.72 -0.45 13.38
CA ARG A 32 -10.18 0.44 12.35
C ARG A 32 -9.25 -0.39 11.47
N ALA A 33 -8.98 0.09 10.26
CA ALA A 33 -7.97 -0.50 9.39
C ALA A 33 -6.92 0.54 9.01
N VAL A 34 -5.65 0.14 9.00
CA VAL A 34 -4.54 0.97 8.52
C VAL A 34 -3.81 0.20 7.43
N LEU A 35 -3.77 0.78 6.23
CA LEU A 35 -3.21 0.17 5.04
C LEU A 35 -1.95 0.94 4.64
N VAL A 36 -0.80 0.29 4.75
CA VAL A 36 0.51 0.93 4.49
C VAL A 36 1.04 0.39 3.17
N SER A 37 1.24 1.24 2.17
CA SER A 37 1.75 0.88 0.83
C SER A 37 1.10 -0.40 0.29
N THR A 38 -0.23 -0.50 0.37
CA THR A 38 -0.95 -1.77 0.31
C THR A 38 -1.12 -2.33 -1.11
N GLY A 39 -0.99 -3.66 -1.26
CA GLY A 39 -1.46 -4.35 -2.45
C GLY A 39 -3.00 -4.32 -2.57
N GLY A 40 -3.52 -4.41 -3.78
CA GLY A 40 -4.96 -4.57 -4.06
C GLY A 40 -5.72 -3.29 -4.40
N LEU A 41 -5.07 -2.12 -4.39
CA LEU A 41 -5.66 -0.83 -4.80
C LEU A 41 -5.37 -0.44 -6.25
N GLY A 42 -4.53 -1.17 -6.98
CA GLY A 42 -4.33 -0.94 -8.40
C GLY A 42 -3.68 -2.14 -9.08
N PRO A 43 -3.62 -2.15 -10.42
CA PRO A 43 -3.13 -3.31 -11.16
C PRO A 43 -1.60 -3.35 -11.25
N GLN A 44 -0.91 -2.22 -11.13
CA GLN A 44 0.54 -2.16 -11.35
C GLN A 44 1.32 -2.72 -10.17
N VAL A 45 2.44 -3.38 -10.45
CA VAL A 45 3.43 -3.82 -9.47
C VAL A 45 4.75 -3.96 -10.20
N THR A 46 5.86 -3.81 -9.48
CA THR A 46 7.20 -3.89 -10.06
C THR A 46 7.40 -5.15 -10.93
N PRO A 47 8.08 -5.03 -12.09
CA PRO A 47 8.37 -6.16 -12.98
C PRO A 47 9.04 -7.34 -12.27
N LEU A 48 9.87 -7.08 -11.26
CA LEU A 48 10.57 -8.12 -10.49
C LEU A 48 9.59 -9.10 -9.83
N ILE A 49 8.54 -8.59 -9.17
CA ILE A 49 7.52 -9.44 -8.53
C ILE A 49 6.71 -10.21 -9.58
N ARG A 50 6.42 -9.58 -10.73
CA ARG A 50 5.73 -10.26 -11.86
C ARG A 50 6.56 -11.44 -12.37
N MET A 51 7.88 -11.26 -12.53
CA MET A 51 8.78 -12.30 -13.01
C MET A 51 8.81 -13.54 -12.10
N LEU A 52 8.69 -13.36 -10.78
CA LEU A 52 8.62 -14.48 -9.84
C LEU A 52 7.42 -15.41 -10.12
N THR A 53 6.35 -14.90 -10.74
CA THR A 53 5.13 -15.68 -11.01
C THR A 53 5.20 -16.51 -12.30
N LEU A 54 6.19 -16.27 -13.16
CA LEU A 54 6.29 -16.94 -14.46
C LEU A 54 6.60 -18.46 -14.34
N PRO A 55 6.18 -19.27 -15.33
CA PRO A 55 6.70 -20.64 -15.48
C PRO A 55 8.23 -20.63 -15.55
N GLY A 56 8.89 -21.58 -14.88
CA GLY A 56 10.35 -21.64 -14.84
C GLY A 56 11.04 -20.63 -13.91
N ALA A 57 10.33 -19.65 -13.34
CA ALA A 57 10.92 -18.63 -12.46
C ALA A 57 11.72 -19.23 -11.30
N GLY A 58 11.30 -20.36 -10.72
CA GLY A 58 12.05 -21.03 -9.65
C GLY A 58 13.43 -21.54 -10.06
N LEU A 59 13.61 -21.95 -11.32
CA LEU A 59 14.93 -22.34 -11.85
C LEU A 59 15.83 -21.12 -11.98
N VAL A 60 15.27 -20.01 -12.48
CA VAL A 60 15.98 -18.73 -12.60
C VAL A 60 16.37 -18.22 -11.23
N THR A 61 15.45 -18.18 -10.26
CA THR A 61 15.73 -17.79 -8.87
C THR A 61 16.89 -18.62 -8.31
N ARG A 62 16.86 -19.95 -8.46
CA ARG A 62 17.94 -20.83 -7.98
C ARG A 62 19.28 -20.55 -8.65
N ALA A 63 19.28 -20.21 -9.93
CA ALA A 63 20.50 -19.86 -10.66
C ALA A 63 21.09 -18.53 -10.18
N ILE A 64 20.25 -17.49 -10.06
CA ILE A 64 20.70 -16.14 -9.66
C ILE A 64 21.03 -16.03 -8.16
N THR A 65 20.54 -16.94 -7.31
CA THR A 65 20.88 -17.01 -5.87
C THR A 65 21.99 -18.02 -5.56
N ALA A 66 22.69 -18.54 -6.59
CA ALA A 66 23.77 -19.51 -6.41
C ALA A 66 24.93 -18.93 -5.57
N LYS A 67 25.49 -19.77 -4.69
CA LYS A 67 26.56 -19.42 -3.74
C LYS A 67 27.74 -18.61 -4.29
N PRO A 68 28.29 -18.84 -5.50
CA PRO A 68 29.45 -18.08 -5.97
C PRO A 68 29.15 -16.60 -6.22
N ILE A 69 27.90 -16.25 -6.54
CA ILE A 69 27.51 -14.89 -6.95
C ILE A 69 26.74 -14.18 -5.82
N ARG A 70 25.99 -14.95 -5.02
CA ARG A 70 25.12 -14.45 -3.95
C ARG A 70 25.74 -13.43 -2.98
N PRO A 71 26.86 -13.71 -2.30
CA PRO A 71 27.41 -12.78 -1.32
C PRO A 71 27.82 -11.45 -1.97
N ALA A 72 28.38 -11.49 -3.18
CA ALA A 72 28.76 -10.29 -3.91
C ALA A 72 27.54 -9.43 -4.28
N VAL A 73 26.45 -10.05 -4.72
CA VAL A 73 25.20 -9.35 -5.04
C VAL A 73 24.56 -8.76 -3.78
N ALA A 74 24.44 -9.56 -2.71
CA ALA A 74 23.82 -9.09 -1.47
C ALA A 74 24.62 -7.94 -0.84
N SER A 75 25.94 -8.04 -0.80
CA SER A 75 26.80 -6.95 -0.33
C SER A 75 26.69 -5.72 -1.23
N GLY A 76 26.68 -5.88 -2.55
CA GLY A 76 26.52 -4.77 -3.49
C GLY A 76 25.20 -4.01 -3.28
N LEU A 77 24.08 -4.73 -3.11
CA LEU A 77 22.78 -4.13 -2.83
C LEU A 77 22.78 -3.33 -1.51
N ARG A 78 23.33 -3.90 -0.43
CA ARG A 78 23.45 -3.22 0.87
C ARG A 78 24.39 -2.01 0.82
N SER A 79 25.47 -2.07 0.06
CA SER A 79 26.37 -0.93 -0.11
C SER A 79 25.72 0.19 -0.92
N LEU A 80 24.95 -0.16 -1.95
CA LEU A 80 24.21 0.82 -2.73
C LEU A 80 23.08 1.49 -1.92
N SER A 81 22.43 0.77 -0.99
CA SER A 81 21.37 1.36 -0.15
C SER A 81 21.85 2.44 0.81
N GLN A 82 23.15 2.46 1.11
CA GLN A 82 23.77 3.51 1.94
C GLN A 82 23.94 4.84 1.20
N LEU A 83 23.81 4.86 -0.12
CA LEU A 83 23.85 6.10 -0.88
C LEU A 83 22.57 6.90 -0.63
N PRO A 84 22.65 8.24 -0.50
CA PRO A 84 21.49 9.10 -0.25
C PRO A 84 20.65 9.33 -1.52
N LEU A 85 20.44 8.28 -2.33
CA LEU A 85 19.67 8.32 -3.56
C LEU A 85 18.31 7.64 -3.33
N MET A 86 17.23 8.26 -3.84
CA MET A 86 15.87 7.71 -3.70
C MET A 86 15.75 6.31 -4.32
N ALA A 87 16.36 6.09 -5.49
CA ALA A 87 16.25 4.86 -6.25
C ALA A 87 16.88 3.62 -5.59
N VAL A 88 17.70 3.80 -4.56
CA VAL A 88 18.45 2.71 -3.91
C VAL A 88 18.06 2.48 -2.45
N ARG A 89 17.12 3.27 -1.93
CA ARG A 89 16.78 3.28 -0.50
C ARG A 89 16.26 1.94 0.03
N ASP A 90 15.42 1.26 -0.76
CA ASP A 90 14.82 -0.02 -0.37
C ASP A 90 15.72 -1.23 -0.75
N LEU A 91 16.98 -1.00 -1.16
CA LEU A 91 17.86 -2.07 -1.64
C LEU A 91 18.39 -2.97 -0.53
N ASP A 92 18.43 -2.53 0.72
CA ASP A 92 18.75 -3.41 1.84
C ASP A 92 17.61 -4.40 2.13
N GLU A 93 16.34 -3.99 2.06
CA GLU A 93 15.21 -4.94 2.05
C GLU A 93 15.28 -5.88 0.86
N ALA A 94 15.59 -5.35 -0.33
CA ALA A 94 15.75 -6.19 -1.52
C ALA A 94 16.88 -7.21 -1.34
N ALA A 95 17.97 -6.85 -0.67
CA ALA A 95 19.07 -7.75 -0.33
C ALA A 95 18.62 -8.85 0.64
N ASP A 96 17.85 -8.50 1.67
CA ASP A 96 17.32 -9.47 2.63
C ASP A 96 16.34 -10.45 1.96
N VAL A 97 15.47 -9.95 1.07
CA VAL A 97 14.57 -10.79 0.27
C VAL A 97 15.37 -11.69 -0.66
N TYR A 98 16.38 -11.15 -1.34
CA TYR A 98 17.27 -11.91 -2.23
C TYR A 98 18.00 -13.04 -1.48
N GLU A 99 18.49 -12.78 -0.27
CA GLU A 99 19.11 -13.79 0.59
C GLU A 99 18.12 -14.89 1.00
N LYS A 100 16.88 -14.53 1.35
CA LYS A 100 15.81 -15.49 1.66
C LYS A 100 15.44 -16.38 0.46
N LEU A 101 15.51 -15.83 -0.75
CA LEU A 101 15.27 -16.59 -1.99
C LEU A 101 16.36 -17.64 -2.29
N ALA A 102 17.47 -17.65 -1.57
CA ALA A 102 18.48 -18.72 -1.67
C ALA A 102 18.02 -20.02 -1.01
N ASP A 103 17.10 -19.97 -0.05
CA ASP A 103 16.45 -21.13 0.53
C ASP A 103 15.32 -21.63 -0.41
N PRO A 104 15.41 -22.86 -0.95
CA PRO A 104 14.40 -23.40 -1.85
C PRO A 104 12.99 -23.46 -1.25
N ALA A 105 12.86 -23.70 0.06
CA ALA A 105 11.57 -23.77 0.73
C ALA A 105 10.92 -22.38 0.83
N GLN A 106 11.72 -21.37 1.20
CA GLN A 106 11.26 -19.98 1.26
C GLN A 106 10.93 -19.43 -0.13
N ALA A 107 11.79 -19.69 -1.13
CA ALA A 107 11.54 -19.29 -2.51
C ALA A 107 10.25 -19.92 -3.06
N LEU A 108 10.00 -21.19 -2.77
CA LEU A 108 8.76 -21.86 -3.16
C LEU A 108 7.54 -21.22 -2.48
N ALA A 109 7.63 -20.94 -1.17
CA ALA A 109 6.56 -20.31 -0.41
C ALA A 109 6.22 -18.91 -0.92
N ILE A 110 7.23 -18.04 -1.08
CA ILE A 110 7.09 -16.68 -1.64
C ILE A 110 6.46 -16.75 -3.03
N ARG A 111 6.93 -17.66 -3.89
CA ARG A 111 6.39 -17.81 -5.24
C ARG A 111 4.93 -18.25 -5.23
N ARG A 112 4.57 -19.23 -4.40
CA ARG A 112 3.17 -19.68 -4.28
C ARG A 112 2.29 -18.54 -3.82
N LEU A 113 2.73 -17.77 -2.83
CA LEU A 113 2.00 -16.61 -2.34
C LEU A 113 1.84 -15.54 -3.43
N ALA A 114 2.92 -15.15 -4.10
CA ALA A 114 2.89 -14.17 -5.19
C ALA A 114 1.90 -14.57 -6.29
N LYS A 115 1.85 -15.85 -6.67
CA LYS A 115 0.91 -16.39 -7.65
C LYS A 115 -0.56 -16.32 -7.25
N THR A 116 -0.87 -16.14 -5.96
CA THR A 116 -2.26 -15.98 -5.50
C THR A 116 -2.81 -14.56 -5.69
N VAL A 117 -1.93 -13.58 -5.95
CA VAL A 117 -2.31 -12.16 -6.02
C VAL A 117 -1.80 -11.41 -7.24
N VAL A 118 -0.72 -11.90 -7.85
CA VAL A 118 -0.04 -11.29 -8.99
C VAL A 118 0.12 -12.31 -10.10
N ASP A 119 -0.06 -11.84 -11.33
CA ASP A 119 0.26 -12.56 -12.55
C ASP A 119 1.22 -11.73 -13.43
N TRP A 120 1.41 -12.17 -14.68
CA TRP A 120 2.26 -11.45 -15.62
C TRP A 120 1.71 -10.06 -15.99
N ARG A 121 0.42 -9.76 -15.81
CA ARG A 121 -0.21 -8.45 -16.10
C ARG A 121 -0.12 -7.51 -14.91
N GLY A 122 -0.05 -8.04 -13.70
CA GLY A 122 0.12 -7.30 -12.47
C GLY A 122 -0.74 -7.87 -11.34
N GLN A 123 -1.22 -7.02 -10.46
CA GLN A 123 -2.12 -7.42 -9.37
C GLN A 123 -3.51 -7.74 -9.94
N PHE A 124 -4.03 -8.93 -9.62
CA PHE A 124 -5.39 -9.34 -10.02
C PHE A 124 -6.32 -9.50 -8.81
N VAL A 125 -5.79 -9.67 -7.60
CA VAL A 125 -6.59 -9.56 -6.37
C VAL A 125 -6.73 -8.09 -6.04
N THR A 126 -7.98 -7.65 -5.94
CA THR A 126 -8.32 -6.28 -5.55
C THR A 126 -9.18 -6.28 -4.30
N MET A 127 -9.11 -5.20 -3.53
CA MET A 127 -10.05 -4.92 -2.44
C MET A 127 -11.20 -4.00 -2.86
N ARG A 128 -11.18 -3.53 -4.12
CA ARG A 128 -12.11 -2.49 -4.63
C ARG A 128 -13.54 -3.00 -4.74
N ASP A 129 -13.72 -4.29 -5.03
CA ASP A 129 -15.03 -4.96 -5.07
C ASP A 129 -15.76 -4.91 -3.72
N ARG A 130 -15.02 -4.79 -2.61
CA ARG A 130 -15.56 -4.70 -1.25
C ARG A 130 -15.25 -3.39 -0.55
N ALA A 131 -14.65 -2.43 -1.24
CA ALA A 131 -14.22 -1.19 -0.63
C ALA A 131 -15.41 -0.34 -0.14
N TYR A 132 -16.65 -0.58 -0.59
CA TYR A 132 -17.85 0.00 -0.01
C TYR A 132 -18.07 -0.37 1.48
N LEU A 133 -17.47 -1.47 1.96
CA LEU A 133 -17.53 -1.86 3.37
C LEU A 133 -16.73 -0.93 4.29
N THR A 134 -15.78 -0.16 3.74
CA THR A 134 -15.06 0.88 4.48
C THR A 134 -15.96 2.02 4.95
N LYS A 135 -17.20 2.13 4.45
CA LYS A 135 -18.19 3.09 4.96
C LYS A 135 -18.54 2.92 6.43
N LEU A 136 -18.32 1.71 6.95
CA LEU A 136 -18.72 1.34 8.30
C LEU A 136 -17.56 1.35 9.29
N MET A 137 -16.33 1.67 8.85
CA MET A 137 -15.17 1.73 9.73
C MET A 137 -14.14 2.79 9.29
N PRO A 138 -13.44 3.44 10.23
CA PRO A 138 -12.32 4.31 9.88
C PRO A 138 -11.21 3.53 9.18
N VAL A 139 -10.69 4.11 8.10
CA VAL A 139 -9.55 3.56 7.36
C VAL A 139 -8.49 4.65 7.23
N LEU A 140 -7.24 4.32 7.49
CA LEU A 140 -6.11 5.17 7.18
C LEU A 140 -5.27 4.49 6.11
N VAL A 141 -4.98 5.19 5.02
CA VAL A 141 -4.05 4.76 3.99
C VAL A 141 -2.79 5.59 4.11
N ILE A 142 -1.66 4.92 4.26
CA ILE A 142 -0.34 5.52 4.35
C ILE A 142 0.46 5.03 3.15
N TRP A 143 1.13 5.94 2.44
CA TRP A 143 1.97 5.57 1.30
C TRP A 143 3.26 6.38 1.28
N GLY A 144 4.31 5.84 0.68
CA GLY A 144 5.51 6.60 0.35
C GLY A 144 5.43 7.17 -1.06
N HIS A 145 5.71 8.46 -1.25
CA HIS A 145 5.65 9.09 -2.58
C HIS A 145 6.53 8.37 -3.61
N ASP A 146 7.70 7.88 -3.18
CA ASP A 146 8.74 7.28 -4.03
C ASP A 146 8.69 5.75 -4.05
N ASP A 147 7.53 5.15 -3.76
CA ASP A 147 7.35 3.69 -3.75
C ASP A 147 7.65 3.06 -5.13
N LEU A 148 8.75 2.30 -5.19
CA LEU A 148 9.22 1.61 -6.41
C LEU A 148 8.57 0.23 -6.61
N VAL A 149 7.84 -0.27 -5.61
CA VAL A 149 7.17 -1.58 -5.65
C VAL A 149 5.75 -1.40 -6.17
N LEU A 150 5.01 -0.46 -5.58
CA LEU A 150 3.62 -0.13 -5.91
C LEU A 150 3.46 1.38 -6.11
N PRO A 151 2.98 1.85 -7.28
CA PRO A 151 2.85 3.29 -7.55
C PRO A 151 1.95 4.01 -6.54
N VAL A 152 2.39 5.17 -6.06
CA VAL A 152 1.64 6.02 -5.10
C VAL A 152 0.24 6.40 -5.59
N ASP A 153 0.02 6.47 -6.90
CA ASP A 153 -1.29 6.70 -7.51
C ASP A 153 -2.35 5.70 -7.04
N HIS A 154 -1.94 4.52 -6.57
CA HIS A 154 -2.85 3.50 -6.04
C HIS A 154 -3.54 3.96 -4.76
N SER A 155 -2.92 4.84 -3.98
CA SER A 155 -3.51 5.43 -2.77
C SER A 155 -4.83 6.16 -3.04
N GLN A 156 -5.02 6.68 -4.26
CA GLN A 156 -6.23 7.41 -4.68
C GLN A 156 -7.35 6.50 -5.19
N ASN A 157 -7.09 5.20 -5.38
CA ASN A 157 -8.06 4.27 -5.96
C ASN A 157 -9.07 3.72 -4.94
N LEU A 158 -9.04 4.21 -3.70
CA LEU A 158 -10.11 3.99 -2.76
C LEU A 158 -11.40 4.67 -3.25
N PRO A 159 -12.58 4.02 -3.12
CA PRO A 159 -13.83 4.68 -3.44
C PRO A 159 -14.00 5.95 -2.60
N SER A 160 -14.49 7.00 -3.26
CA SER A 160 -14.78 8.33 -2.71
C SER A 160 -15.76 8.35 -1.54
N MET A 161 -16.35 7.21 -1.19
CA MET A 161 -17.38 7.08 -0.16
C MET A 161 -16.83 6.52 1.17
N SER A 162 -15.52 6.38 1.29
CA SER A 162 -14.87 5.81 2.46
C SER A 162 -14.57 6.90 3.49
N THR A 163 -14.68 6.60 4.80
CA THR A 163 -14.13 7.47 5.87
C THR A 163 -12.61 7.38 5.90
N SER A 164 -12.00 7.35 4.72
CA SER A 164 -10.58 7.07 4.54
C SER A 164 -9.80 8.36 4.59
N GLU A 165 -8.78 8.37 5.42
CA GLU A 165 -7.73 9.37 5.36
C GLU A 165 -6.59 8.81 4.54
N VAL A 166 -6.04 9.62 3.64
CA VAL A 166 -4.86 9.24 2.85
C VAL A 166 -3.73 10.16 3.26
N HIS A 167 -2.62 9.56 3.70
CA HIS A 167 -1.40 10.26 4.06
C HIS A 167 -0.25 9.76 3.19
N ILE A 168 0.44 10.69 2.53
CA ILE A 168 1.59 10.38 1.68
C ILE A 168 2.83 10.97 2.35
N PHE A 169 3.80 10.11 2.64
CA PHE A 169 5.11 10.51 3.12
C PHE A 169 5.98 10.92 1.94
N GLU A 170 6.33 12.19 1.89
CA GLU A 170 7.34 12.71 0.96
C GLU A 170 8.71 12.11 1.26
N ARG A 171 9.52 11.93 0.21
CA ARG A 171 10.83 11.29 0.32
C ARG A 171 10.70 9.97 1.07
N SER A 172 9.83 9.07 0.63
CA SER A 172 9.62 7.75 1.24
C SER A 172 9.30 6.69 0.20
N GLY A 173 9.95 5.53 0.31
CA GLY A 173 9.77 4.39 -0.58
C GLY A 173 8.64 3.46 -0.16
N HIS A 174 8.81 2.16 -0.40
CA HIS A 174 7.79 1.17 -0.08
C HIS A 174 7.57 0.98 1.43
N PHE A 175 8.50 1.44 2.27
CA PHE A 175 8.48 1.24 3.73
C PHE A 175 8.41 2.56 4.54
N PRO A 176 7.28 3.30 4.53
CA PRO A 176 7.17 4.57 5.27
C PRO A 176 7.46 4.48 6.78
N HIS A 177 7.17 3.34 7.39
CA HIS A 177 7.45 3.07 8.80
C HIS A 177 8.94 2.88 9.12
N LYS A 178 9.76 2.55 8.10
CA LYS A 178 11.22 2.52 8.21
C LYS A 178 11.81 3.89 7.91
N ASP A 179 11.31 4.56 6.88
CA ASP A 179 11.86 5.84 6.41
C ASP A 179 11.59 7.00 7.37
N HIS A 180 10.40 7.01 7.98
CA HIS A 180 9.94 8.07 8.87
C HIS A 180 9.32 7.48 10.15
N PRO A 181 10.07 6.74 10.98
CA PRO A 181 9.51 5.90 12.05
C PRO A 181 8.77 6.72 13.11
N GLU A 182 9.30 7.89 13.51
CA GLU A 182 8.66 8.75 14.50
C GLU A 182 7.37 9.36 13.96
N ALA A 183 7.41 9.91 12.74
CA ALA A 183 6.26 10.54 12.11
C ALA A 183 5.17 9.51 11.77
N PHE A 184 5.55 8.32 11.31
CA PHE A 184 4.64 7.20 11.08
C PHE A 184 3.96 6.77 12.38
N THR A 185 4.72 6.57 13.45
CA THR A 185 4.20 6.15 14.75
C THR A 185 3.24 7.21 15.31
N LYS A 186 3.61 8.50 15.22
CA LYS A 186 2.75 9.60 15.66
C LYS A 186 1.42 9.58 14.89
N LEU A 187 1.47 9.54 13.56
CA LEU A 187 0.27 9.49 12.71
C LEU A 187 -0.64 8.31 13.07
N LEU A 188 -0.06 7.13 13.30
CA LEU A 188 -0.81 5.93 13.67
C LEU A 188 -1.51 6.08 15.03
N ILE A 189 -0.80 6.61 16.02
CA ILE A 189 -1.34 6.85 17.38
C ILE A 189 -2.42 7.93 17.35
N ASP A 190 -2.19 9.03 16.64
CA ASP A 190 -3.15 10.12 16.47
C ASP A 190 -4.44 9.57 15.86
N PHE A 191 -4.34 8.83 14.74
CA PHE A 191 -5.50 8.22 14.09
C PHE A 191 -6.27 7.28 15.02
N CYS A 192 -5.58 6.44 15.80
CA CYS A 192 -6.23 5.53 16.75
C CYS A 192 -6.94 6.29 17.89
N SER A 193 -6.40 7.43 18.29
CA SER A 193 -6.92 8.26 19.39
C SER A 193 -8.09 9.14 18.94
N GLU A 194 -7.99 9.72 17.75
CA GLU A 194 -8.96 10.67 17.21
C GLU A 194 -10.17 10.00 16.56
N LYS A 195 -9.97 8.85 15.89
CA LYS A 195 -11.07 8.13 15.25
C LYS A 195 -11.72 7.18 16.23
N ALA A 196 -13.02 7.33 16.43
CA ALA A 196 -13.79 6.39 17.23
C ALA A 196 -13.74 4.97 16.64
N PRO A 197 -13.67 3.90 17.46
CA PRO A 197 -13.79 2.53 16.98
C PRO A 197 -15.08 2.34 16.18
N ALA A 198 -15.02 1.61 15.07
CA ALA A 198 -16.20 1.27 14.28
C ALA A 198 -17.24 0.53 15.14
N PRO A 199 -18.51 0.93 15.18
CA PRO A 199 -19.54 0.14 15.84
C PRO A 199 -19.92 -1.06 14.96
N TYR A 200 -20.02 -2.25 15.55
CA TYR A 200 -20.53 -3.42 14.83
C TYR A 200 -22.04 -3.58 15.02
N HIS A 201 -22.78 -3.62 13.92
CA HIS A 201 -24.20 -3.98 13.91
C HIS A 201 -24.49 -5.00 12.82
N ARG A 202 -24.70 -6.26 13.20
CA ARG A 202 -24.90 -7.40 12.29
C ARG A 202 -25.93 -7.13 11.19
N GLY A 203 -27.06 -6.49 11.54
CA GLY A 203 -28.11 -6.14 10.57
C GLY A 203 -27.67 -5.14 9.51
N LYS A 204 -26.90 -4.11 9.88
CA LYS A 204 -26.39 -3.10 8.94
C LYS A 204 -25.35 -3.72 8.01
N TRP A 205 -24.43 -4.51 8.57
CA TRP A 205 -23.41 -5.23 7.81
C TRP A 205 -24.01 -6.19 6.78
N ARG A 206 -24.99 -7.01 7.20
CA ARG A 206 -25.71 -7.94 6.30
C ARG A 206 -26.48 -7.21 5.20
N SER A 207 -27.10 -6.06 5.52
CA SER A 207 -27.78 -5.25 4.52
C SER A 207 -26.79 -4.70 3.49
N LEU A 208 -25.63 -4.21 3.93
CA LEU A 208 -24.61 -3.65 3.05
C LEU A 208 -24.04 -4.72 2.11
N LEU A 209 -23.73 -5.91 2.62
CA LEU A 209 -23.27 -7.06 1.81
C LEU A 209 -24.31 -7.53 0.78
N ARG A 210 -25.61 -7.45 1.09
CA ARG A 210 -26.68 -7.88 0.18
C ARG A 210 -27.00 -6.88 -0.92
N ARG A 211 -26.94 -5.59 -0.58
CA ARG A 211 -27.19 -4.51 -1.55
C ARG A 211 -26.01 -4.34 -2.48
N GLY A 212 -24.79 -4.50 -1.96
CA GLY A 212 -23.56 -4.14 -2.65
C GLY A 212 -23.53 -2.66 -3.05
N GLU A 213 -22.42 -2.25 -3.63
CA GLU A 213 -22.37 -1.10 -4.55
C GLU A 213 -21.73 -1.60 -5.84
N GLN A 214 -22.10 -1.02 -6.99
CA GLN A 214 -21.54 -1.40 -8.28
C GLN A 214 -20.01 -1.28 -8.22
N PRO A 215 -19.25 -2.37 -8.43
CA PRO A 215 -17.79 -2.30 -8.43
C PRO A 215 -17.33 -1.43 -9.61
N VAL A 216 -16.42 -0.50 -9.35
CA VAL A 216 -15.76 0.26 -10.43
C VAL A 216 -14.71 -0.64 -11.06
N GLU A 217 -14.93 -1.06 -12.30
CA GLU A 217 -14.06 -1.95 -13.07
C GLU A 217 -12.61 -1.44 -13.16
N ILE A 218 -11.65 -2.37 -13.17
CA ILE A 218 -10.20 -2.06 -13.17
C ILE A 218 -9.77 -1.41 -14.49
N ASN A 219 -10.42 -1.79 -15.60
CA ASN A 219 -10.10 -1.26 -16.93
C ASN A 219 -10.51 0.21 -17.09
N ASP A 220 -11.59 0.63 -16.45
CA ASP A 220 -12.10 2.01 -16.53
C ASP A 220 -11.14 3.02 -15.89
N ILE A 221 -10.34 2.58 -14.90
CA ILE A 221 -9.30 3.40 -14.28
C ILE A 221 -8.02 3.45 -15.13
N ALA A 222 -7.62 2.35 -15.78
CA ALA A 222 -6.48 2.36 -16.68
C ALA A 222 -6.70 3.33 -17.87
N GLU A 223 -7.94 3.43 -18.34
CA GLU A 223 -8.37 4.44 -19.31
C GLU A 223 -8.36 5.87 -18.73
N ALA A 224 -8.86 6.06 -17.50
CA ALA A 224 -8.90 7.36 -16.85
C ALA A 224 -7.49 7.90 -16.52
N ALA A 225 -6.56 7.03 -16.11
CA ALA A 225 -5.16 7.37 -15.87
C ALA A 225 -4.44 7.78 -17.17
N LYS A 226 -4.72 7.10 -18.29
CA LYS A 226 -4.23 7.52 -19.63
C LYS A 226 -4.78 8.88 -20.06
N LYS A 227 -6.00 9.25 -19.64
CA LYS A 227 -6.59 10.57 -19.94
C LYS A 227 -6.01 11.69 -19.06
N ARG A 228 -5.54 11.39 -17.85
CA ARG A 228 -4.93 12.36 -16.91
C ARG A 228 -3.45 12.64 -17.17
N SER A 229 -2.76 11.83 -17.99
CA SER A 229 -1.33 12.03 -18.31
C SER A 229 -1.02 13.16 -19.30
N LYS A 230 -2.00 14.00 -19.68
CA LYS A 230 -1.72 15.28 -20.33
C LYS A 230 -1.63 16.36 -19.25
N PRO A 231 -0.43 16.84 -18.88
CA PRO A 231 -0.31 17.85 -17.87
C PRO A 231 -0.97 19.15 -18.37
N LYS A 232 -1.97 19.64 -17.65
CA LYS A 232 -2.29 21.07 -17.68
C LYS A 232 -1.13 21.78 -16.99
N ARG A 233 -0.34 22.54 -17.75
CA ARG A 233 0.59 23.53 -17.19
C ARG A 233 -0.25 24.46 -16.31
N ALA A 234 0.03 24.46 -15.01
CA ALA A 234 -0.38 25.53 -14.13
C ALA A 234 0.83 26.47 -14.05
N ASP A 235 0.69 27.65 -14.65
CA ASP A 235 1.60 28.76 -14.47
C ASP A 235 1.57 29.16 -12.98
N TYR A 236 2.70 28.99 -12.30
CA TYR A 236 2.92 29.59 -10.98
C TYR A 236 3.44 31.00 -11.20
N ASP A 237 2.56 31.99 -11.07
CA ASP A 237 2.97 33.39 -11.00
C ASP A 237 3.31 33.75 -9.56
N VAL A 238 4.56 34.14 -9.35
CA VAL A 238 5.11 34.57 -8.06
C VAL A 238 4.98 36.08 -8.00
N THR A 239 3.98 36.60 -7.29
CA THR A 239 4.06 37.94 -6.73
C THR A 239 3.44 37.98 -5.33
N ALA A 240 4.32 38.22 -4.36
CA ALA A 240 3.95 38.73 -3.06
C ALA A 240 3.32 40.11 -3.23
N THR A 241 2.25 40.40 -2.50
CA THR A 241 1.89 41.78 -2.19
C THR A 241 1.42 41.89 -0.76
N SER A 242 2.21 42.66 -0.03
CA SER A 242 1.98 43.18 1.29
C SER A 242 0.78 44.13 1.37
N ALA A 243 0.23 44.22 2.58
CA ALA A 243 -0.32 45.41 3.23
C ALA A 243 -1.78 45.85 2.95
N SER A 244 -2.60 45.60 3.99
CA SER A 244 -3.26 46.60 4.84
C SER A 244 -4.59 47.26 4.44
N SER A 245 -5.42 47.39 5.48
CA SER A 245 -6.61 48.23 5.67
C SER A 245 -7.88 47.77 4.92
N SER A 246 -9.09 47.83 5.46
CA SER A 246 -9.65 48.69 6.50
C SER A 246 -10.89 48.02 7.10
N SER A 247 -10.99 48.04 8.43
CA SER A 247 -12.20 47.76 9.20
C SER A 247 -12.91 49.08 9.51
N ALA A 248 -14.20 49.17 9.19
CA ALA A 248 -15.10 50.19 9.71
C ALA A 248 -16.48 49.56 9.95
N VAL A 249 -17.27 50.20 10.83
CA VAL A 249 -18.58 49.82 11.43
C VAL A 249 -18.37 49.19 12.82
N SER A 250 -18.64 49.83 13.96
CA SER A 250 -19.33 51.10 14.30
C SER A 250 -18.74 51.68 15.59
#